data_AF-A0A6N7LY51-F1
#
_entry.id   AF-A0A6N7LY51-F1
#
_cell.length_a   1.000
_cell.length_b   1.000
_cell.length_c   1.000
_cell.angle_alpha   90.00
_cell.angle_beta   90.00
_cell.angle_gamma   90.00
#
_symmetry.space_group_name_H-M   'P 1'
#
loop_
_entity.id
_entity.type
_entity.pdbx_description
1 polymer ?
#
loop_
_entity_poly.entity_id
_entity_poly.type
_entity_poly.pdbx_seq_one_letter_code
_entity_poly.pdbx_strand_id
1 'polypeptide(L)'
;MRILAGTILLACASISQAQVDQTVAEKLCLAAAEDSAFGVLVDDLIERDQLALSRGEELLSLECGQGQTVLSRMVLSRQAENLEYAVIDMGLNLSSSQVELNGKTWLLSDAMKALAAAADSETQEFVESYLSDLADEEFNPNLMLSLK
;
A
#
# COMPACT_ATOMS: atom_id res chain seq x y z
N MET A 1 53.70 -19.22 -27.21
CA MET A 1 53.07 -19.69 -25.95
C MET A 1 52.51 -18.45 -25.27
N ARG A 2 51.20 -18.19 -25.35
CA ARG A 2 50.08 -18.83 -24.64
C ARG A 2 49.76 -18.10 -23.31
N ILE A 3 48.68 -17.29 -23.37
CA ILE A 3 47.55 -17.10 -22.40
C ILE A 3 47.96 -16.57 -20.99
N LEU A 4 47.34 -15.58 -20.32
CA LEU A 4 45.93 -15.27 -20.09
C LEU A 4 45.72 -13.77 -19.84
N ALA A 5 44.76 -13.19 -20.57
CA ALA A 5 44.00 -12.02 -20.12
C ALA A 5 42.91 -12.52 -19.17
N GLY A 6 42.93 -12.05 -17.92
CA GLY A 6 41.88 -12.34 -16.94
C GLY A 6 40.73 -11.36 -17.11
N THR A 7 39.67 -11.76 -17.78
CA THR A 7 38.37 -11.05 -17.76
C THR A 7 37.67 -11.35 -16.44
N ILE A 8 37.61 -10.36 -15.55
CA ILE A 8 36.75 -10.38 -14.37
C ILE A 8 35.31 -10.19 -14.86
N LEU A 9 34.51 -11.26 -14.82
CA LEU A 9 33.06 -11.18 -14.99
C LEU A 9 32.48 -10.60 -13.70
N LEU A 10 32.13 -9.31 -13.71
CA LEU A 10 31.30 -8.71 -12.68
C LEU A 10 29.86 -9.12 -12.96
N ALA A 11 29.40 -10.21 -12.37
CA ALA A 11 28.00 -10.61 -12.42
C ALA A 11 27.20 -9.64 -11.54
N CYS A 12 26.61 -8.62 -12.16
CA CYS A 12 25.52 -7.87 -11.55
C CYS A 12 24.34 -8.84 -11.40
N ALA A 13 24.22 -9.47 -10.23
CA ALA A 13 23.00 -10.12 -9.83
C ALA A 13 21.95 -9.02 -9.60
N SER A 14 21.23 -8.65 -10.65
CA SER A 14 20.03 -7.84 -10.52
C SER A 14 19.03 -8.66 -9.70
N ILE A 15 18.89 -8.31 -8.42
CA ILE A 15 17.75 -8.74 -7.62
C ILE A 15 16.55 -8.10 -8.31
N SER A 16 15.88 -8.84 -9.20
CA SER A 16 14.54 -8.46 -9.65
C SER A 16 13.63 -8.55 -8.43
N GLN A 17 13.54 -7.47 -7.66
CA GLN A 17 12.29 -7.17 -6.98
C GLN A 17 11.26 -7.12 -8.09
N ALA A 18 10.32 -8.06 -8.09
CA ALA A 18 9.24 -8.07 -9.05
C ALA A 18 8.43 -6.78 -8.85
N GLN A 19 8.84 -5.73 -9.56
CA GLN A 19 8.17 -4.45 -9.60
C GLN A 19 6.80 -4.69 -10.22
N VAL A 20 5.77 -4.17 -9.57
CA VAL A 20 4.42 -4.13 -10.15
C VAL A 20 4.51 -3.46 -11.51
N ASP A 21 3.96 -4.08 -12.55
CA ASP A 21 3.92 -3.50 -13.90
C ASP A 21 3.33 -2.09 -13.81
N GLN A 22 3.93 -1.12 -14.49
CA GLN A 22 3.47 0.27 -14.46
C GLN A 22 1.98 0.40 -14.85
N THR A 23 1.52 -0.42 -15.79
CA THR A 23 0.10 -0.49 -16.19
C THR A 23 -0.79 -0.98 -15.06
N VAL A 24 -0.29 -1.90 -14.23
CA VAL A 24 -1.00 -2.40 -13.04
C VAL A 24 -1.01 -1.33 -11.95
N ALA A 25 0.11 -0.65 -11.72
CA ALA A 25 0.20 0.46 -10.77
C ALA A 25 -0.79 1.59 -11.12
N GLU A 26 -0.89 1.98 -12.38
CA GLU A 26 -1.87 2.98 -12.84
C GLU A 26 -3.31 2.56 -12.55
N LYS A 27 -3.67 1.29 -12.81
CA LYS A 27 -5.01 0.78 -12.50
C LYS A 27 -5.30 0.77 -11.00
N LEU A 28 -4.33 0.34 -10.19
CA LEU A 28 -4.45 0.35 -8.73
C LEU A 28 -4.65 1.77 -8.20
N CYS A 29 -3.95 2.75 -8.76
CA CYS A 29 -4.09 4.16 -8.40
C CYS A 29 -5.44 4.77 -8.78
N LEU A 30 -6.03 4.33 -9.90
CA LEU A 30 -7.40 4.73 -10.28
C LEU A 30 -8.42 4.10 -9.34
N ALA A 31 -8.35 2.78 -9.15
CA ALA A 31 -9.25 2.04 -8.28
C ALA A 31 -9.20 2.51 -6.82
N ALA A 32 -8.03 2.95 -6.35
CA ALA A 32 -7.85 3.52 -5.02
C ALA A 32 -8.71 4.76 -4.73
N ALA A 33 -9.17 5.48 -5.77
CA ALA A 33 -10.02 6.66 -5.65
C ALA A 33 -11.49 6.40 -6.01
N GLU A 34 -11.83 5.15 -6.34
CA GLU A 34 -13.19 4.74 -6.71
C GLU A 34 -13.80 3.88 -5.61
N ASP A 35 -15.09 4.04 -5.42
CA ASP A 35 -15.88 3.35 -4.40
C ASP A 35 -15.77 1.83 -4.56
N SER A 36 -15.32 1.16 -3.50
CA SER A 36 -15.11 -0.30 -3.41
C SER A 36 -14.23 -0.95 -4.50
N ALA A 37 -13.58 -0.17 -5.37
CA ALA A 37 -12.96 -0.70 -6.59
C ALA A 37 -11.58 -1.33 -6.33
N PHE A 38 -10.88 -0.90 -5.29
CA PHE A 38 -9.50 -1.32 -5.05
C PHE A 38 -9.40 -2.80 -4.69
N GLY A 39 -10.19 -3.26 -3.73
CA GLY A 39 -10.17 -4.66 -3.29
C GLY A 39 -10.48 -5.63 -4.42
N VAL A 40 -11.53 -5.32 -5.20
CA VAL A 40 -11.93 -6.09 -6.39
C VAL A 40 -10.78 -6.22 -7.39
N LEU A 41 -10.05 -5.13 -7.65
CA LEU A 41 -8.92 -5.16 -8.57
C LEU A 41 -7.74 -5.95 -8.00
N VAL A 42 -7.43 -5.80 -6.71
CA VAL A 42 -6.35 -6.54 -6.05
C VAL A 42 -6.61 -8.05 -6.11
N ASP A 43 -7.84 -8.47 -5.79
CA ASP A 43 -8.24 -9.88 -5.87
C ASP A 43 -8.11 -10.43 -7.30
N ASP A 44 -8.60 -9.73 -8.32
CA ASP A 44 -8.46 -10.14 -9.73
C ASP A 44 -6.99 -10.26 -10.16
N LEU A 45 -6.12 -9.35 -9.70
CA LEU A 45 -4.69 -9.41 -9.99
C LEU A 45 -3.99 -10.57 -9.29
N ILE A 46 -4.39 -10.91 -8.06
CA ILE A 46 -3.89 -12.07 -7.34
C ILE A 46 -4.32 -13.37 -8.03
N GLU A 47 -5.61 -13.48 -8.40
CA GLU A 47 -6.16 -14.65 -9.10
C GLU A 47 -5.46 -14.92 -10.45
N ARG A 48 -4.91 -13.88 -11.07
CA ARG A 48 -4.17 -13.96 -12.34
C ARG A 48 -2.66 -14.11 -12.17
N ASP A 49 -2.18 -14.33 -10.96
CA ASP A 49 -0.75 -14.38 -10.59
C ASP A 49 0.03 -13.11 -10.99
N GLN A 50 -0.66 -11.96 -11.10
CA GLN A 50 -0.06 -10.66 -11.45
C GLN A 50 0.37 -9.86 -10.21
N LEU A 51 -0.06 -10.31 -9.02
CA LEU A 51 0.26 -9.73 -7.73
C LEU A 51 0.38 -10.82 -6.67
N ALA A 52 1.33 -10.68 -5.75
CA ALA A 52 1.49 -11.62 -4.63
C ALA A 52 0.73 -11.12 -3.39
N LEU A 53 0.07 -12.05 -2.67
CA LEU A 53 -0.73 -11.79 -1.47
C LEU A 53 0.01 -11.01 -0.36
N SER A 54 1.33 -11.14 -0.23
CA SER A 54 2.10 -10.58 0.89
C SER A 54 2.57 -9.12 0.71
N ARG A 55 1.84 -8.31 -0.06
CA ARG A 55 2.34 -7.00 -0.55
C ARG A 55 1.51 -5.79 -0.15
N GLY A 56 0.65 -5.87 0.87
CA GLY A 56 -0.21 -4.75 1.27
C GLY A 56 0.53 -3.42 1.51
N GLU A 57 1.67 -3.45 2.23
CA GLU A 57 2.52 -2.28 2.47
C GLU A 57 3.09 -1.71 1.17
N GLU A 58 3.61 -2.58 0.30
CA GLU A 58 4.14 -2.19 -1.01
C GLU A 58 3.04 -1.61 -1.90
N LEU A 59 1.84 -2.19 -1.89
CA LEU A 59 0.68 -1.73 -2.66
C LEU A 59 0.25 -0.32 -2.25
N LEU A 60 0.10 -0.08 -0.94
CA LEU A 60 -0.24 1.25 -0.42
C LEU A 60 0.84 2.30 -0.72
N SER A 61 2.09 1.85 -0.85
CA SER A 61 3.27 2.66 -1.17
C SER A 61 3.48 2.88 -2.67
N LEU A 62 2.69 2.26 -3.55
CA LEU A 62 2.84 2.43 -5.00
C LEU A 62 2.60 3.88 -5.41
N GLU A 63 3.53 4.43 -6.18
CA GLU A 63 3.47 5.78 -6.71
C GLU A 63 2.42 5.91 -7.82
N CYS A 64 1.52 6.88 -7.66
CA CYS A 64 0.45 7.26 -8.58
C CYS A 64 0.79 8.51 -9.41
N GLY A 65 2.05 8.94 -9.37
CA GLY A 65 2.53 10.18 -9.97
C GLY A 65 2.15 11.42 -9.15
N GLN A 66 2.80 12.55 -9.47
CA GLN A 66 2.61 13.84 -8.79
C GLN A 66 2.85 13.78 -7.26
N GLY A 67 3.70 12.86 -6.80
CA GLY A 67 3.99 12.65 -5.38
C GLY A 67 2.86 11.99 -4.59
N GLN A 68 1.87 11.41 -5.28
CA GLN A 68 0.79 10.65 -4.66
C GLN A 68 1.14 9.16 -4.65
N THR A 69 0.65 8.47 -3.62
CA THR A 69 0.62 7.01 -3.53
C THR A 69 -0.81 6.46 -3.57
N VAL A 70 -0.95 5.15 -3.70
CA VAL A 70 -2.25 4.46 -3.56
C VAL A 70 -2.92 4.82 -2.23
N LEU A 71 -2.19 4.82 -1.11
CA LEU A 71 -2.74 5.25 0.18
C LEU A 71 -3.24 6.70 0.12
N SER A 72 -2.46 7.61 -0.46
CA SER A 72 -2.88 9.00 -0.57
C SER A 72 -4.15 9.17 -1.42
N ARG A 73 -4.32 8.35 -2.48
CA ARG A 73 -5.54 8.36 -3.30
C ARG A 73 -6.75 7.96 -2.48
N MET A 74 -6.66 6.88 -1.71
CA MET A 74 -7.75 6.41 -0.85
C MET A 74 -8.13 7.44 0.22
N VAL A 75 -7.13 7.99 0.92
CA VAL A 75 -7.37 8.93 2.02
C VAL A 75 -7.96 10.24 1.49
N LEU A 76 -7.37 10.83 0.45
CA LEU A 76 -7.79 12.13 -0.08
C LEU A 76 -9.14 12.06 -0.82
N SER A 77 -9.57 10.88 -1.26
CA SER A 77 -10.91 10.66 -1.81
C SER A 77 -11.87 9.99 -0.83
N ARG A 78 -11.46 9.83 0.45
CA ARG A 78 -12.26 9.34 1.57
C ARG A 78 -12.90 7.96 1.31
N GLN A 79 -12.12 7.05 0.74
CA GLN A 79 -12.56 5.70 0.39
C GLN A 79 -12.44 4.76 1.59
N ALA A 80 -13.50 4.69 2.39
CA ALA A 80 -13.57 3.82 3.58
C ALA A 80 -13.33 2.35 3.21
N GLU A 81 -14.12 1.79 2.29
CA GLU A 81 -14.07 0.37 1.95
C GLU A 81 -12.71 -0.07 1.38
N ASN A 82 -12.04 0.80 0.62
CA ASN A 82 -10.69 0.52 0.12
C ASN A 82 -9.65 0.47 1.25
N LEU A 83 -9.80 1.30 2.27
CA LEU A 83 -8.95 1.28 3.47
C LEU A 83 -9.30 0.09 4.38
N GLU A 84 -10.58 -0.28 4.48
CA GLU A 84 -11.04 -1.49 5.15
C GLU A 84 -10.34 -2.71 4.57
N TYR A 85 -10.43 -2.88 3.26
CA TYR A 85 -9.80 -3.99 2.56
C TYR A 85 -8.30 -4.04 2.82
N ALA A 86 -7.63 -2.88 2.85
CA ALA A 86 -6.20 -2.85 3.12
C ALA A 86 -5.83 -3.27 4.55
N VAL A 87 -6.61 -2.86 5.56
CA VAL A 87 -6.30 -3.15 6.96
C VAL A 87 -6.83 -4.52 7.38
N ILE A 88 -8.03 -4.87 6.93
CA ILE A 88 -8.73 -6.08 7.35
C ILE A 88 -8.42 -7.23 6.41
N ASP A 89 -8.77 -7.14 5.13
CA ASP A 89 -8.62 -8.26 4.20
C ASP A 89 -7.15 -8.56 3.86
N MET A 90 -6.34 -7.52 3.61
CA MET A 90 -4.89 -7.67 3.40
C MET A 90 -4.09 -7.79 4.70
N GLY A 91 -4.74 -7.61 5.86
CA GLY A 91 -4.13 -7.82 7.18
C GLY A 91 -3.09 -6.79 7.59
N LEU A 92 -3.15 -5.56 7.07
CA LEU A 92 -2.25 -4.49 7.52
C LEU A 92 -2.62 -4.01 8.93
N ASN A 93 -1.61 -3.58 9.68
CA ASN A 93 -1.80 -3.10 11.05
C ASN A 93 -1.46 -1.61 11.15
N LEU A 94 -2.39 -0.83 11.70
CA LEU A 94 -2.24 0.62 11.85
C LEU A 94 -0.97 1.07 12.59
N SER A 95 -0.47 0.24 13.52
CA SER A 95 0.62 0.58 14.44
C SER A 95 1.96 -0.09 14.12
N SER A 96 1.98 -1.07 13.21
CA SER A 96 3.21 -1.78 12.82
C SER A 96 3.45 -1.83 11.32
N SER A 97 2.41 -1.71 10.50
CA SER A 97 2.59 -1.68 9.05
C SER A 97 3.24 -0.36 8.61
N GLN A 98 4.24 -0.50 7.74
CA GLN A 98 5.03 0.61 7.24
C GLN A 98 4.73 0.90 5.78
N VAL A 99 4.53 2.17 5.45
CA VAL A 99 4.23 2.64 4.11
C VAL A 99 5.14 3.80 3.73
N GLU A 100 5.46 3.90 2.45
CA GLU A 100 6.19 5.04 1.90
C GLU A 100 5.21 6.16 1.54
N LEU A 101 5.52 7.37 2.01
CA LEU A 101 4.81 8.59 1.65
C LEU A 101 5.79 9.76 1.62
N ASN A 102 5.84 10.48 0.49
CA ASN A 102 6.75 11.60 0.27
C ASN A 102 8.23 11.24 0.48
N GLY A 103 8.63 10.03 0.04
CA GLY A 103 10.02 9.54 0.17
C GLY A 103 10.46 9.25 1.60
N LYS A 104 9.52 9.06 2.51
CA LYS A 104 9.76 8.66 3.89
C LYS A 104 8.86 7.49 4.26
N THR A 105 9.40 6.57 5.05
CA THR A 105 8.65 5.49 5.69
C THR A 105 7.87 6.01 6.90
N TRP A 106 6.59 5.65 6.99
CA TRP A 106 5.68 5.99 8.07
C TRP A 106 4.97 4.74 8.58
N LEU A 107 4.57 4.75 9.85
CA LEU A 107 3.51 3.85 10.28
C LEU A 107 2.21 4.21 9.55
N LEU A 108 1.40 3.21 9.20
CA LEU A 108 0.19 3.41 8.41
C LEU A 108 -0.75 4.48 9.02
N SER A 109 -1.00 4.41 10.34
CA SER A 109 -1.82 5.42 11.02
C SER A 109 -1.21 6.83 10.98
N ASP A 110 0.12 6.95 11.08
CA ASP A 110 0.80 8.23 11.01
C ASP A 110 0.80 8.81 9.57
N ALA A 111 0.90 7.95 8.56
CA ALA A 111 0.76 8.33 7.16
C ALA A 111 -0.64 8.90 6.89
N MET A 112 -1.69 8.22 7.35
CA MET A 112 -3.08 8.70 7.21
C MET A 112 -3.28 10.05 7.91
N LYS A 113 -2.77 10.21 9.14
CA LYS A 113 -2.82 11.49 9.87
C LYS A 113 -2.06 12.59 9.15
N ALA A 114 -0.89 12.30 8.59
CA ALA A 114 -0.09 13.26 7.84
C ALA A 114 -0.82 13.74 6.57
N LEU A 115 -1.50 12.83 5.87
CA LEU A 115 -2.33 13.17 4.71
C LEU A 115 -3.52 14.06 5.10
N ALA A 116 -4.25 13.69 6.15
CA ALA A 116 -5.36 14.49 6.67
C ALA A 116 -4.94 15.90 7.12
N ALA A 117 -3.81 16.02 7.82
CA ALA A 117 -3.32 17.31 8.30
C ALA A 117 -3.01 18.31 7.17
N ALA A 118 -2.73 17.81 5.96
CA ALA A 118 -2.48 18.63 4.77
C ALA A 118 -3.74 18.84 3.90
N ALA A 119 -4.88 18.25 4.27
CA ALA A 119 -6.12 18.23 3.49
C ALA A 119 -7.23 19.12 4.09
N ASP A 120 -8.43 19.06 3.51
CA ASP A 120 -9.62 19.77 4.00
C ASP A 120 -10.20 19.15 5.29
N SER A 121 -11.13 19.87 5.92
CA SER A 121 -11.74 19.43 7.18
C SER A 121 -12.54 18.13 7.03
N GLU A 122 -13.17 17.90 5.88
CA GLU A 122 -13.91 16.66 5.61
C GLU A 122 -12.97 15.45 5.61
N THR A 123 -11.78 15.59 5.04
CA THR A 123 -10.75 14.54 5.05
C THR A 123 -10.16 14.33 6.44
N GLN A 124 -10.03 15.40 7.24
CA GLN A 124 -9.59 15.29 8.63
C GLN A 124 -10.60 14.51 9.48
N GLU A 125 -11.89 14.87 9.40
CA GLU A 125 -12.98 14.18 10.09
C GLU A 125 -13.07 12.72 9.64
N PHE A 126 -12.95 12.45 8.34
CA PHE A 126 -12.91 11.10 7.81
C PHE A 126 -11.78 10.27 8.42
N VAL A 127 -10.54 10.76 8.41
CA VAL A 127 -9.40 10.01 8.96
C VAL A 127 -9.51 9.82 10.46
N GLU A 128 -9.98 10.83 11.21
CA GLU A 128 -10.19 10.71 12.65
C GLU A 128 -11.22 9.62 12.99
N SER A 129 -12.39 9.67 12.35
CA SER A 129 -13.44 8.67 12.54
C SER A 129 -12.94 7.28 12.14
N TYR A 130 -12.34 7.17 10.97
CA TYR A 130 -12.03 5.86 10.40
C TYR A 130 -10.84 5.18 11.08
N LEU A 131 -9.87 5.95 11.60
CA LEU A 131 -8.85 5.38 12.48
C LEU A 131 -9.43 4.87 13.80
N SER A 132 -10.51 5.49 14.30
CA SER A 132 -11.23 4.99 15.47
C SER A 132 -11.95 3.68 15.15
N ASP A 133 -12.65 3.62 14.01
CA ASP A 133 -13.35 2.41 13.57
C ASP A 133 -12.37 1.24 13.36
N LEU A 134 -11.26 1.48 12.66
CA LEU A 134 -10.23 0.46 12.42
C LEU A 134 -9.48 0.00 13.68
N ALA A 135 -9.59 0.74 14.79
CA ALA A 135 -9.04 0.38 16.09
C ALA A 135 -10.06 -0.33 17.00
N ASP A 136 -11.31 -0.45 16.57
CA ASP A 136 -12.37 -1.17 17.27
C ASP A 136 -12.34 -2.66 16.88
N GLU A 137 -12.43 -3.58 17.85
CA GLU A 137 -12.32 -5.02 17.61
C GLU A 137 -13.59 -5.62 16.97
N GLU A 138 -14.76 -4.99 17.15
CA GLU A 138 -16.00 -5.43 16.50
C GLU A 138 -15.98 -5.08 15.01
N PHE A 139 -15.36 -3.95 14.66
CA PHE A 139 -15.14 -3.53 13.28
C PHE A 139 -13.94 -4.22 12.63
N ASN A 140 -12.79 -4.26 13.32
CA ASN A 140 -11.54 -4.87 12.86
C ASN A 140 -11.19 -6.15 13.66
N PRO A 141 -11.66 -7.32 13.21
CA PRO A 141 -11.45 -8.58 13.94
C PRO A 141 -9.98 -9.03 13.98
N ASN A 142 -9.10 -8.48 13.15
CA ASN A 142 -7.66 -8.83 13.15
C ASN A 142 -6.95 -8.42 14.44
N LEU A 143 -7.50 -7.46 15.19
CA LEU A 143 -6.97 -7.03 16.48
C LEU A 143 -7.03 -8.16 17.52
N MET A 144 -8.08 -8.98 17.50
CA MET A 144 -8.23 -10.13 18.40
C MET A 144 -7.24 -11.27 18.10
N LEU A 145 -6.78 -11.37 16.85
CA LEU A 145 -5.83 -12.40 16.42
C LEU A 145 -4.39 -12.07 16.83
N SER A 146 -4.09 -10.80 17.07
CA SER A 146 -2.73 -10.32 17.40
C SER A 146 -2.31 -10.51 18.88
N LEU A 147 -3.22 -10.98 19.74
CA LEU A 147 -3.00 -11.14 21.19
C LEU A 147 -2.60 -12.57 21.62
N LYS A 148 -2.17 -13.44 20.70
CA LYS A 148 -1.75 -14.82 20.99
C LYS A 148 -0.30 -15.12 20.63
#